data_AF-A0A850ZAQ9-F1
#
_entry.id   AF-A0A850ZAQ9-F1
#
_cell.length_a   1.000
_cell.length_b   1.000
_cell.length_c   1.000
_cell.angle_alpha   90.00
_cell.angle_beta   90.00
_cell.angle_gamma   90.00
#
_symmetry.space_group_name_H-M   'P 1'
#
loop_
_entity.id
_entity.type
_entity.pdbx_description
1 polymer ?
#
loop_
_entity_poly.entity_id
_entity_poly.type
_entity_poly.pdbx_seq_one_letter_code
_entity_poly.pdbx_strand_id
1 'polypeptide(L)'
;MAGRGKLIAVMGDEDTVTGFLLGGIGELDKHRRPNFLVVEKETSLAEIEETFRSVSHLAGASVADPLCPFTVPFFPALRGFLAREDVGMILISQALAEQIRPAVAAHARALPAVLEIPSKDHPYDPARDSVLRRARGLFAPDELR
;
A
#
# COMPACT_ATOMS: atom_id res chain seq x y z
N MET A 1 -11.28 -24.22 -0.39
CA MET A 1 -10.65 -23.90 -1.69
C MET A 1 -9.28 -23.28 -1.45
N ALA A 2 -8.23 -24.07 -1.36
CA ALA A 2 -6.84 -23.57 -1.33
C ALA A 2 -6.36 -23.40 -2.78
N GLY A 3 -6.98 -22.48 -3.51
CA GLY A 3 -6.75 -22.26 -4.94
C GLY A 3 -5.84 -21.07 -5.17
N ARG A 4 -4.69 -21.31 -5.81
CA ARG A 4 -3.63 -20.35 -6.20
C ARG A 4 -2.93 -19.64 -5.04
N GLY A 5 -1.59 -19.66 -5.08
CA GLY A 5 -0.78 -18.87 -4.16
C GLY A 5 -1.18 -17.40 -4.24
N LYS A 6 -1.29 -16.74 -3.08
CA LYS A 6 -1.58 -15.31 -3.05
C LYS A 6 -0.30 -14.52 -3.31
N LEU A 7 -0.41 -13.47 -4.09
CA LEU A 7 0.67 -12.54 -4.40
C LEU A 7 0.95 -11.64 -3.19
N ILE A 8 2.18 -11.15 -3.14
CA ILE A 8 2.60 -10.08 -2.24
C ILE A 8 2.59 -8.80 -3.06
N ALA A 9 2.00 -7.73 -2.54
CA ALA A 9 2.08 -6.40 -3.14
C ALA A 9 3.03 -5.51 -2.32
N VAL A 10 3.69 -4.54 -2.97
CA VAL A 10 4.73 -3.72 -2.34
C VAL A 10 4.51 -2.23 -2.63
N MET A 11 4.50 -1.39 -1.61
CA MET A 11 4.44 0.07 -1.72
C MET A 11 5.61 0.68 -0.96
N GLY A 12 6.48 1.42 -1.65
CA GLY A 12 7.70 1.90 -1.03
C GLY A 12 8.41 2.94 -1.88
N ASP A 13 9.48 3.49 -1.33
CA ASP A 13 10.52 4.17 -2.08
C ASP A 13 11.23 3.23 -3.06
N GLU A 14 11.91 3.81 -4.03
CA GLU A 14 12.59 3.10 -5.12
C GLU A 14 13.52 1.98 -4.62
N ASP A 15 14.33 2.27 -3.61
CA ASP A 15 15.27 1.32 -3.02
C ASP A 15 14.55 0.10 -2.41
N THR A 16 13.47 0.35 -1.66
CA THR A 16 12.68 -0.71 -1.03
C THR A 16 11.99 -1.58 -2.08
N VAL A 17 11.30 -0.96 -3.05
CA VAL A 17 10.59 -1.70 -4.10
C VAL A 17 11.57 -2.52 -4.93
N THR A 18 12.71 -1.93 -5.32
CA THR A 18 13.76 -2.63 -6.07
C THR A 18 14.26 -3.86 -5.32
N GLY A 19 14.49 -3.76 -4.01
CA GLY A 19 14.90 -4.90 -3.18
C GLY A 19 13.91 -6.07 -3.24
N PHE A 20 12.61 -5.79 -3.15
CA PHE A 20 11.58 -6.84 -3.24
C PHE A 20 11.38 -7.40 -4.65
N LEU A 21 11.54 -6.57 -5.68
CA LEU A 21 11.51 -7.03 -7.07
C LEU A 21 12.67 -8.00 -7.35
N LEU A 22 13.87 -7.70 -6.86
CA LEU A 22 15.01 -8.62 -6.92
C LEU A 22 14.77 -9.92 -6.12
N GLY A 23 13.98 -9.84 -5.05
CA GLY A 23 13.50 -11.00 -4.29
C GLY A 23 12.45 -11.87 -5.01
N GLY A 24 11.97 -11.46 -6.20
CA GLY A 24 11.03 -12.24 -7.01
C GLY A 24 9.56 -12.00 -6.68
N ILE A 25 9.22 -10.93 -5.97
CA ILE A 25 7.81 -10.59 -5.65
C ILE A 25 7.09 -9.94 -6.84
N GLY A 26 7.82 -9.28 -7.74
CA GLY A 26 7.24 -8.53 -8.85
C GLY A 26 6.43 -9.39 -9.82
N GLU A 27 5.15 -9.04 -10.00
CA GLU A 27 4.22 -9.71 -10.91
C GLU A 27 3.42 -8.65 -11.68
N LEU A 28 3.22 -8.89 -12.98
CA LEU A 28 2.30 -8.12 -13.81
C LEU A 28 1.05 -8.95 -14.07
N ASP A 29 -0.13 -8.38 -13.84
CA ASP A 29 -1.37 -9.05 -14.15
C ASP A 29 -1.61 -9.17 -15.68
N LYS A 30 -2.71 -9.82 -16.08
CA LYS A 30 -3.10 -9.96 -17.50
C LYS A 30 -3.31 -8.64 -18.23
N HIS A 31 -3.58 -7.57 -17.49
CA HIS A 31 -3.75 -6.21 -17.98
C HIS A 31 -2.48 -5.37 -17.84
N ARG A 32 -1.34 -6.02 -17.54
CA ARG A 32 -0.04 -5.39 -17.30
C ARG A 32 -0.01 -4.41 -16.13
N ARG A 33 -0.87 -4.61 -15.13
CA ARG A 33 -0.84 -3.84 -13.89
C ARG A 33 0.12 -4.47 -12.90
N PRO A 34 1.03 -3.69 -12.31
CA PRO A 34 1.97 -4.19 -11.31
C PRO A 34 1.28 -4.50 -9.99
N ASN A 35 1.89 -5.38 -9.20
CA ASN A 35 1.62 -5.56 -7.77
C ASN A 35 2.51 -4.66 -6.90
N PHE A 36 3.13 -3.63 -7.46
CA PHE A 36 3.97 -2.70 -6.71
C PHE A 36 3.71 -1.26 -7.11
N LEU A 37 4.00 -0.34 -6.19
CA LEU A 37 4.03 1.10 -6.41
C LEU A 37 5.34 1.66 -5.87
N VAL A 38 6.11 2.29 -6.75
CA VAL A 38 7.24 3.13 -6.37
C VAL A 38 6.70 4.51 -6.06
N VAL A 39 6.99 5.01 -4.86
CA VAL A 39 6.57 6.33 -4.42
C VAL A 39 7.78 7.25 -4.41
N GLU A 40 7.68 8.32 -5.20
CA GLU A 40 8.65 9.40 -5.31
C GLU A 40 8.17 10.61 -4.48
N LYS A 41 8.96 11.70 -4.47
CA LYS A 41 8.61 12.91 -3.70
C LYS A 41 7.44 13.67 -4.32
N GLU A 42 7.24 13.49 -5.62
CA GLU A 42 6.23 14.13 -6.45
C GLU A 42 4.93 13.32 -6.50
N THR A 43 4.95 12.07 -6.01
CA THR A 43 3.77 11.21 -5.97
C THR A 43 2.73 11.81 -5.02
N SER A 44 1.51 11.96 -5.52
CA SER A 44 0.44 12.59 -4.74
C SER A 44 -0.12 11.64 -3.67
N LEU A 45 -0.56 12.20 -2.54
CA LEU A 45 -1.26 11.43 -1.49
C LEU A 45 -2.49 10.70 -2.02
N ALA A 46 -3.21 11.33 -2.97
CA ALA A 46 -4.39 10.76 -3.60
C ALA A 46 -4.05 9.46 -4.36
N GLU A 47 -2.94 9.46 -5.09
CA GLU A 47 -2.47 8.28 -5.84
C GLU A 47 -2.06 7.13 -4.93
N ILE A 48 -1.37 7.44 -3.81
CA ILE A 48 -1.00 6.45 -2.80
C ILE A 48 -2.25 5.86 -2.16
N GLU A 49 -3.22 6.70 -1.79
CA GLU A 49 -4.47 6.25 -1.20
C GLU A 49 -5.31 5.42 -2.19
N GLU A 50 -5.41 5.81 -3.46
CA GLU A 50 -6.14 5.07 -4.50
C GLU A 50 -5.49 3.71 -4.79
N THR A 51 -4.16 3.67 -4.83
CA THR A 51 -3.40 2.42 -4.99
C THR A 51 -3.60 1.48 -3.80
N PHE A 52 -3.69 2.03 -2.59
CA PHE A 52 -3.98 1.23 -1.40
C PHE A 52 -5.46 0.79 -1.37
N ARG A 53 -6.39 1.74 -1.47
CA ARG A 53 -7.85 1.55 -1.45
C ARG A 53 -8.43 1.60 -2.87
N SER A 54 -8.86 0.45 -3.38
CA SER A 54 -9.73 0.48 -4.54
C SER A 54 -11.11 1.03 -4.15
N VAL A 55 -11.43 2.24 -4.59
CA VAL A 55 -12.81 2.73 -4.54
C VAL A 55 -13.52 2.19 -5.78
N SER A 56 -14.33 1.15 -5.60
CA SER A 56 -15.13 0.59 -6.70
C SER A 56 -16.40 1.38 -7.00
N HIS A 57 -16.67 2.52 -6.35
CA HIS A 57 -17.83 3.37 -6.68
C HIS A 57 -17.61 4.83 -6.24
N LEU A 58 -17.47 5.71 -7.23
CA LEU A 58 -17.93 7.11 -7.37
C LEU A 58 -17.17 7.65 -8.61
N ALA A 59 -17.70 7.65 -9.84
CA ALA A 59 -18.83 8.49 -10.25
C ALA A 59 -18.85 9.82 -9.48
N GLY A 60 -18.11 10.83 -9.96
CA GLY A 60 -18.43 12.24 -9.64
C GLY A 60 -17.44 13.08 -8.82
N ALA A 61 -16.13 12.81 -8.81
CA ALA A 61 -15.17 13.86 -8.44
C ALA A 61 -14.81 14.66 -9.70
N SER A 62 -15.46 15.80 -9.82
CA SER A 62 -15.23 16.87 -10.78
C SER A 62 -13.73 17.09 -11.08
N VAL A 63 -13.29 16.59 -12.24
CA VAL A 63 -12.16 17.14 -12.99
C VAL A 63 -12.63 18.48 -13.55
N ALA A 64 -12.61 19.51 -12.71
CA ALA A 64 -12.80 20.89 -13.15
C ALA A 64 -12.04 21.83 -12.22
N ASP A 65 -10.74 21.62 -12.11
CA ASP A 65 -9.84 22.74 -11.84
C ASP A 65 -9.19 23.13 -13.17
N PRO A 66 -9.71 24.16 -13.87
CA PRO A 66 -9.23 24.58 -15.19
C PRO A 66 -7.85 25.27 -15.15
N LEU A 67 -7.19 25.33 -13.99
CA LEU A 67 -5.87 25.94 -13.83
C LEU A 67 -4.73 24.94 -13.62
N CYS A 68 -4.99 23.63 -13.61
CA CYS A 68 -3.93 22.63 -13.50
C CYS A 68 -3.40 22.25 -14.90
N PRO A 69 -2.20 22.72 -15.32
CA PRO A 69 -1.71 22.50 -16.68
C PRO A 69 -0.98 21.15 -16.84
N PHE A 70 -1.08 20.24 -15.88
CA PHE A 70 -0.47 18.91 -15.98
C PHE A 70 -1.53 17.84 -16.24
N THR A 71 -1.80 17.65 -17.52
CA THR A 71 -2.33 16.40 -18.08
C THR A 71 -1.49 15.24 -17.55
N VAL A 72 -1.98 14.49 -16.56
CA VAL A 72 -1.37 13.22 -16.14
C VAL A 72 -1.65 12.18 -17.22
N PRO A 73 -0.66 11.81 -18.05
CA PRO A 73 -0.88 10.79 -19.06
C PRO A 73 -0.67 9.42 -18.39
N PHE A 74 -1.53 8.47 -18.73
CA PHE A 74 -1.12 7.07 -18.81
C PHE A 74 -0.85 6.30 -17.50
N PHE A 75 -1.75 6.38 -16.51
CA PHE A 75 -1.87 5.29 -15.54
C PHE A 75 -3.21 4.58 -15.74
N PRO A 76 -3.23 3.36 -16.33
CA PRO A 76 -4.46 2.59 -16.42
C PRO A 76 -4.92 2.28 -15.00
N ALA A 77 -6.09 2.82 -14.61
CA ALA A 77 -6.76 2.67 -13.31
C ALA A 77 -6.20 1.48 -12.50
N LEU A 78 -5.24 1.78 -11.64
CA LEU A 78 -4.56 0.77 -10.85
C LEU A 78 -5.62 0.21 -9.90
N ARG A 79 -5.96 -1.07 -10.03
CA ARG A 79 -6.93 -1.68 -9.12
C ARG A 79 -6.26 -1.73 -7.75
N GLY A 80 -6.75 -0.91 -6.82
CA GLY A 80 -6.15 -0.80 -5.51
C GLY A 80 -5.96 -2.16 -4.84
N PHE A 81 -4.81 -2.35 -4.19
CA PHE A 81 -4.33 -3.65 -3.71
C PHE A 81 -5.30 -4.33 -2.73
N LEU A 82 -6.10 -3.56 -1.99
CA LEU A 82 -7.13 -4.10 -1.09
C LEU A 82 -8.31 -4.79 -1.79
N ALA A 83 -8.60 -4.49 -3.06
CA ALA A 83 -9.69 -5.14 -3.81
C ALA A 83 -9.23 -6.33 -4.67
N ARG A 84 -7.93 -6.60 -4.68
CA ARG A 84 -7.34 -7.72 -5.39
C ARG A 84 -7.46 -8.99 -4.53
N GLU A 85 -8.31 -9.92 -4.95
CA GLU A 85 -8.48 -11.22 -4.25
C GLU A 85 -7.24 -12.12 -4.35
N ASP A 86 -6.42 -11.88 -5.37
CA ASP A 86 -5.14 -12.55 -5.62
C ASP A 86 -4.01 -12.00 -4.73
N VAL A 87 -4.19 -10.88 -4.02
CA VAL A 87 -3.20 -10.34 -3.09
C VAL A 87 -3.47 -10.87 -1.68
N GLY A 88 -2.44 -11.43 -1.06
CA GLY A 88 -2.48 -11.98 0.29
C GLY A 88 -1.82 -11.10 1.32
N MET A 89 -0.82 -10.33 0.91
CA MET A 89 -0.06 -9.44 1.78
C MET A 89 0.32 -8.18 1.02
N ILE A 90 0.30 -7.03 1.71
CA ILE A 90 0.75 -5.73 1.23
C ILE A 90 1.87 -5.30 2.17
N LEU A 91 3.08 -5.20 1.62
CA LEU A 91 4.22 -4.59 2.28
C LEU A 91 4.20 -3.09 1.97
N ILE A 92 4.19 -2.25 3.00
CA ILE A 92 4.20 -0.79 2.85
C ILE A 92 5.28 -0.18 3.73
N SER A 93 6.06 0.77 3.21
CA SER A 93 7.03 1.46 4.08
C SER A 93 6.30 2.26 5.15
N GLN A 94 6.82 2.26 6.38
CA GLN A 94 6.15 2.91 7.52
C GLN A 94 5.93 4.41 7.27
N ALA A 95 6.88 5.07 6.61
CA ALA A 95 6.77 6.48 6.22
C ALA A 95 5.59 6.75 5.25
N LEU A 96 5.28 5.80 4.35
CA LEU A 96 4.11 5.90 3.48
C LEU A 96 2.82 5.57 4.24
N ALA A 97 2.85 4.55 5.10
CA ALA A 97 1.70 4.18 5.92
C ALA A 97 1.27 5.29 6.89
N GLU A 98 2.21 6.15 7.33
CA GLU A 98 1.91 7.36 8.11
C GLU A 98 1.06 8.37 7.33
N GLN A 99 1.34 8.56 6.04
CA GLN A 99 0.63 9.51 5.20
C GLN A 99 -0.81 9.08 4.93
N ILE A 100 -1.04 7.78 4.74
CA ILE A 100 -2.36 7.19 4.51
C ILE A 100 -2.91 6.48 5.76
N ARG A 101 -2.55 6.95 6.97
CA ARG A 101 -2.94 6.29 8.23
C ARG A 101 -4.45 6.04 8.37
N PRO A 102 -5.35 6.97 7.98
CA PRO A 102 -6.79 6.69 7.99
C PRO A 102 -7.16 5.52 7.07
N ALA A 103 -6.42 5.35 5.97
CA ALA A 103 -6.60 4.28 5.01
C ALA A 103 -6.30 2.90 5.59
N VAL A 104 -5.10 2.77 6.14
CA VAL A 104 -4.61 1.55 6.79
C VAL A 104 -5.47 1.20 8.01
N ALA A 105 -5.81 2.20 8.82
CA ALA A 105 -6.62 2.02 10.03
C ALA A 105 -8.06 1.57 9.77
N ALA A 106 -8.63 1.86 8.59
CA ALA A 106 -9.96 1.37 8.24
C ALA A 106 -9.96 -0.08 7.73
N HIS A 107 -8.81 -0.61 7.30
CA HIS A 107 -8.70 -1.98 6.84
C HIS A 107 -8.64 -2.93 8.05
N ALA A 108 -9.75 -3.61 8.31
CA ALA A 108 -9.90 -4.55 9.43
C ALA A 108 -9.95 -6.02 8.99
N ARG A 109 -9.95 -6.30 7.68
CA ARG A 109 -9.99 -7.68 7.18
C ARG A 109 -8.62 -8.35 7.37
N ALA A 110 -8.62 -9.63 7.66
CA ALA A 110 -7.39 -10.41 7.82
C ALA A 110 -6.58 -10.51 6.52
N LEU A 111 -7.24 -10.49 5.36
CA LEU A 111 -6.60 -10.52 4.04
C LEU A 111 -7.10 -9.36 3.17
N PRO A 112 -6.20 -8.74 2.38
CA PRO A 112 -4.74 -8.93 2.42
C PRO A 112 -4.16 -8.41 3.75
N ALA A 113 -3.16 -9.10 4.29
CA ALA A 113 -2.45 -8.65 5.48
C ALA A 113 -1.62 -7.40 5.14
N VAL A 114 -1.67 -6.35 5.95
CA VAL A 114 -0.88 -5.13 5.73
C VAL A 114 0.26 -5.12 6.73
N LEU A 115 1.50 -5.06 6.25
CA LEU A 115 2.70 -5.06 7.07
C LEU A 115 3.52 -3.80 6.78
N GLU A 116 3.74 -3.00 7.83
CA GLU A 116 4.61 -1.83 7.77
C GLU A 116 6.07 -2.27 7.90
N ILE A 117 6.92 -1.83 6.96
CA ILE A 117 8.35 -2.15 6.92
C ILE A 117 9.19 -0.88 7.04
N PRO A 118 10.41 -0.96 7.60
CA PRO A 118 11.36 0.15 7.52
C PRO A 118 11.75 0.43 6.07
N SER A 119 12.22 1.63 5.81
CA SER A 119 12.94 1.94 4.57
C SER A 119 14.41 2.22 4.87
N LYS A 120 15.22 2.38 3.82
CA LYS A 120 16.67 2.62 3.93
C LYS A 120 17.00 3.84 4.81
N ASP A 121 16.26 4.92 4.64
CA ASP A 121 16.53 6.19 5.33
C ASP A 121 15.67 6.39 6.60
N HIS A 122 14.62 5.60 6.78
CA HIS A 122 13.67 5.76 7.89
C HIS A 122 13.54 4.46 8.69
N PRO A 123 14.18 4.37 9.88
CA PRO A 123 14.10 3.18 10.73
C PRO A 123 12.67 2.97 11.26
N TYR A 124 12.36 1.72 11.55
CA TYR A 124 11.05 1.32 12.07
C TYR A 124 10.82 1.89 13.49
N ASP A 125 9.64 2.47 13.72
CA ASP A 125 9.18 2.97 15.02
C ASP A 125 7.92 2.19 15.46
N PRO A 126 8.06 1.24 16.42
CA PRO A 126 6.95 0.43 16.92
C PRO A 126 5.80 1.25 17.52
N ALA A 127 6.04 2.49 17.96
CA ALA A 127 5.00 3.35 18.50
C ALA A 127 4.04 3.89 17.42
N ARG A 128 4.46 3.86 16.16
CA ARG A 128 3.70 4.39 15.02
C ARG A 128 2.97 3.32 14.23
N ASP A 129 3.39 2.06 14.36
CA ASP A 129 2.79 0.93 13.64
C ASP A 129 1.31 0.70 14.01
N SER A 130 0.46 0.61 12.98
CA SER A 130 -0.98 0.44 13.14
C SER A 130 -1.40 -0.96 13.61
N VAL A 131 -0.66 -2.00 13.24
CA VAL A 131 -0.87 -3.38 13.68
C VAL A 131 -0.50 -3.51 15.14
N LEU A 132 0.67 -3.01 15.57
CA LEU A 132 1.06 -3.01 16.98
C LEU A 132 0.09 -2.18 17.82
N ARG A 133 -0.37 -1.02 17.35
CA ARG A 133 -1.41 -0.25 18.05
C ARG A 133 -2.70 -1.04 18.28
N ARG A 134 -3.10 -1.89 17.33
CA ARG A 134 -4.25 -2.79 17.47
C ARG A 134 -3.93 -3.98 18.38
N ALA A 135 -2.72 -4.50 18.30
CA ALA A 135 -2.27 -5.66 19.05
C ALA A 135 -1.80 -5.34 20.48
N ARG A 136 -1.69 -4.06 20.87
CA ARG A 136 -1.42 -3.65 22.26
C ARG A 136 -2.43 -4.18 23.29
N GLY A 137 -3.62 -4.60 22.86
CA GLY A 137 -4.57 -5.32 23.73
C GLY A 137 -4.37 -6.84 23.78
N LEU A 138 -3.49 -7.39 22.93
CA LEU A 138 -3.19 -8.82 22.79
C LEU A 138 -1.83 -9.22 23.38
N PHE A 139 -0.87 -8.29 23.46
CA PHE A 139 0.44 -8.54 24.07
C PHE A 139 0.45 -8.13 25.54
N ALA A 140 0.92 -9.02 26.42
CA ALA A 140 1.13 -8.71 27.83
C ALA A 140 2.23 -7.62 27.98
N PRO A 141 2.13 -6.73 28.99
CA PRO A 141 3.08 -5.64 29.18
C PRO A 141 4.56 -6.05 29.30
N ASP A 142 4.84 -7.33 29.59
CA ASP A 142 6.19 -7.83 29.85
C ASP A 142 6.98 -8.27 28.60
N GLU A 143 6.36 -8.33 27.41
CA GLU A 143 7.04 -8.78 26.17
C GLU A 143 7.63 -7.63 25.31
N LEU A 144 7.52 -6.38 25.77
CA LEU A 144 7.96 -5.18 25.04
C LEU A 144 9.26 -4.54 25.57
N ARG A 145 10.09 -5.31 26.29
CA ARG A 145 11.39 -4.87 26.80
C ARG A 145 12.57 -5.29 25.92
#